data_AF-A0A2A2MG04-F1
#
_entry.id   AF-A0A2A2MG04-F1
#
_cell.length_a   1.000
_cell.length_b   1.000
_cell.length_c   1.000
_cell.angle_alpha   90.00
_cell.angle_beta   90.00
_cell.angle_gamma   90.00
#
_symmetry.space_group_name_H-M   'P 1'
#
loop_
_entity.id
_entity.type
_entity.pdbx_description
1 polymer ?
#
loop_
_entity_poly.entity_id
_entity_poly.type
_entity_poly.pdbx_seq_one_letter_code
_entity_poly.pdbx_strand_id
1 'polypeptide(L)' 'MDIISSSQGSPLQDLILGASLYFPPIFKAVLLGIVFWLLIHRIFRDTIYSGDIWHPTLMDLSIFVICVSASLWLLTSW' A
#
# COMPACT_ATOMS: atom_id res chain seq x y z
N MET A 1 -4.44 44.75 3.32
CA MET A 1 -4.26 43.82 2.18
C MET A 1 -2.91 43.20 2.39
N ASP A 2 -2.84 42.29 3.35
CA ASP A 2 -1.62 41.71 3.88
C ASP A 2 -1.56 40.26 3.40
N ILE A 3 -1.58 40.14 2.07
CA ILE A 3 -1.19 38.93 1.37
C ILE A 3 0.34 38.89 1.52
N ILE A 4 0.91 37.73 1.87
CA ILE A 4 2.36 37.53 2.13
C ILE A 4 2.75 37.76 3.60
N SER A 5 2.10 37.05 4.53
CA SER A 5 2.84 36.53 5.68
C SER A 5 3.78 35.45 5.13
N SER A 6 5.02 35.82 4.84
CA SER A 6 6.08 34.89 4.46
C SER A 6 6.38 33.97 5.64
N SER A 7 5.60 32.89 5.75
CA SER A 7 5.95 31.75 6.56
C SER A 7 7.25 31.19 5.99
N GLN A 8 8.39 31.61 6.53
CA GLN A 8 9.64 30.87 6.40
C GLN A 8 9.41 29.54 7.12
N GLY A 9 8.74 28.61 6.43
CA GLY A 9 8.54 27.25 6.88
C GLY A 9 9.92 26.67 7.15
N SER A 10 10.09 26.03 8.30
CA SER A 10 11.36 25.38 8.59
C SER A 10 11.69 24.41 7.44
N PRO A 11 12.93 24.31 6.97
CA PRO A 11 13.30 23.37 5.90
C PRO A 11 12.96 21.93 6.27
N LEU A 12 12.85 21.64 7.57
CA LEU A 12 12.41 20.36 8.10
C LEU A 12 10.93 20.06 7.77
N GLN A 13 10.07 21.07 7.81
CA GLN A 13 8.64 20.95 7.54
C GLN A 13 8.37 20.70 6.06
N ASP A 14 9.10 21.39 5.17
CA ASP A 14 9.04 21.14 3.73
C ASP A 14 9.59 19.75 3.38
N LEU A 15 10.62 19.28 4.10
CA LEU A 15 11.17 17.93 3.93
C LEU A 15 10.18 16.85 4.40
N ILE A 16 9.47 17.07 5.51
CA ILE A 16 8.43 16.16 6.03
C ILE A 16 7.22 16.13 5.10
N LEU A 17 6.77 17.29 4.62
CA LEU A 17 5.70 17.38 3.63
C LEU A 17 6.08 16.70 2.33
N GLY A 18 7.28 16.98 1.80
CA GLY A 18 7.83 16.30 0.64
C GLY A 18 7.87 14.79 0.84
N ALA A 19 8.41 14.30 1.96
CA ALA A 19 8.44 12.88 2.28
C ALA A 19 7.03 12.28 2.38
N SER A 20 6.06 12.98 2.96
CA SER A 20 4.66 12.51 3.05
C SER A 20 3.94 12.49 1.69
N LEU A 21 4.26 13.44 0.80
CA LEU A 21 3.71 13.54 -0.55
C LEU A 21 4.32 12.50 -1.49
N TYR A 22 5.62 12.23 -1.34
CA TYR A 22 6.35 11.16 -2.04
C TYR A 22 6.01 9.76 -1.51
N PHE A 23 5.62 9.63 -0.24
CA PHE A 23 5.18 8.37 0.37
C PHE A 23 3.73 8.47 0.86
N PRO A 24 2.73 8.51 -0.04
CA PRO A 24 1.35 8.55 0.38
C PRO A 24 1.00 7.32 1.24
N PRO A 25 -0.01 7.40 2.12
CA PRO A 25 -0.45 6.29 2.97
C PRO A 25 -0.68 4.97 2.21
N ILE A 26 -1.07 5.08 0.93
CA ILE A 26 -1.23 3.96 0.00
C ILE A 26 0.08 3.17 -0.18
N PHE A 27 1.23 3.83 -0.22
CA PHE A 27 2.53 3.18 -0.42
C PHE A 27 2.87 2.32 0.78
N LYS A 28 2.58 2.83 1.98
CA LYS A 28 2.75 2.09 3.24
C LYS A 28 1.79 0.89 3.31
N ALA A 29 0.56 1.05 2.84
CA ALA A 29 -0.41 -0.04 2.72
C ALA A 29 -0.02 -1.09 1.67
N VAL A 30 0.56 -0.69 0.54
CA VAL A 30 1.04 -1.61 -0.51
C VAL A 30 2.24 -2.41 -0.02
N LEU A 31 3.21 -1.77 0.65
CA LEU A 31 4.35 -2.47 1.25
C LEU A 31 3.89 -3.50 2.30
N LEU A 32 2.94 -3.13 3.17
CA LEU A 32 2.35 -4.05 4.13
C LEU A 32 1.57 -5.18 3.43
N GLY A 33 0.80 -4.83 2.40
CA GLY A 33 0.03 -5.75 1.59
C GLY A 33 0.89 -6.77 0.85
N ILE A 34 2.08 -6.39 0.37
CA ILE A 34 3.07 -7.31 -0.22
C ILE A 34 3.54 -8.35 0.81
N VAL A 35 3.79 -7.94 2.06
CA VAL A 35 4.21 -8.88 3.12
C VAL A 35 3.10 -9.88 3.44
N PHE A 36 1.85 -9.41 3.58
CA PHE A 36 0.70 -10.29 3.77
C PHE A 36 0.50 -11.21 2.56
N TRP A 37 0.56 -10.67 1.36
CA TRP A 37 0.40 -11.45 0.14
C TRP A 37 1.46 -12.54 0.01
N LEU A 38 2.73 -12.30 0.33
CA LEU A 38 3.77 -13.33 0.31
C LEU A 38 3.47 -14.51 1.26
N LEU A 39 2.88 -14.23 2.42
CA LEU A 39 2.44 -15.27 3.35
C LEU A 39 1.27 -16.07 2.77
N ILE A 40 0.20 -15.38 2.32
CA ILE A 40 -0.99 -16.03 1.77
C ILE A 40 -0.68 -16.80 0.48
N HIS A 41 0.07 -16.20 -0.44
CA HIS A 41 0.43 -16.77 -1.74
C HIS A 41 1.16 -18.11 -1.58
N ARG A 42 2.03 -18.23 -0.57
CA ARG A 42 2.75 -19.48 -0.33
C ARG A 42 1.82 -20.64 0.05
N ILE A 43 0.72 -20.38 0.78
CA ILE A 43 -0.29 -21.39 1.11
C ILE A 43 -1.15 -21.72 -0.12
N PHE A 44 -1.58 -20.68 -0.85
CA PHE A 44 -2.52 -20.85 -1.96
C PHE A 44 -1.87 -21.34 -3.24
N ARG A 45 -0.53 -21.30 -3.35
CA ARG A 45 0.23 -21.77 -4.52
C ARG A 45 -0.25 -23.15 -4.95
N ASP A 46 -0.22 -24.13 -4.06
CA ASP A 46 -0.48 -25.52 -4.46
C ASP A 46 -1.91 -25.70 -4.99
N THR A 47 -2.87 -24.96 -4.46
CA THR A 47 -4.26 -24.92 -4.96
C THR A 47 -4.36 -24.22 -6.31
N ILE A 48 -3.73 -23.06 -6.48
CA ILE A 48 -3.78 -22.27 -7.72
C ILE A 48 -3.17 -23.02 -8.91
N TYR A 49 -2.11 -23.78 -8.67
CA TYR A 49 -1.41 -24.54 -9.70
C TYR A 49 -1.88 -26.00 -9.81
N SER A 50 -2.95 -26.42 -9.10
CA SER A 50 -3.53 -27.77 -9.20
C SER A 50 -4.18 -28.08 -10.55
N GLY A 51 -4.31 -27.10 -11.45
CA GLY A 51 -4.83 -27.29 -12.81
C GLY A 51 -6.33 -27.05 -12.97
N ASP A 52 -7.07 -26.88 -11.87
CA ASP A 52 -8.51 -26.57 -11.86
C ASP A 52 -8.82 -25.08 -12.11
N ILE A 53 -7.84 -24.18 -11.97
CA ILE A 53 -8.03 -22.73 -12.14
C ILE A 53 -7.57 -22.28 -13.53
N TRP A 54 -8.48 -21.65 -14.27
CA TRP A 54 -8.28 -21.22 -15.66
C TRP A 54 -7.24 -20.09 -15.84
N HIS A 55 -7.18 -19.13 -14.90
CA HIS A 55 -6.21 -18.04 -14.91
C HIS A 55 -5.52 -17.84 -13.55
N PRO A 56 -4.40 -18.56 -13.28
CA PRO A 56 -3.69 -18.49 -12.00
C PRO A 56 -3.13 -17.09 -11.70
N THR A 57 -2.78 -16.31 -12.72
CA THR A 57 -2.28 -14.93 -12.57
C THR A 57 -3.36 -13.93 -12.15
N LEU A 58 -4.60 -14.08 -12.65
CA LEU A 58 -5.71 -13.21 -12.24
C LEU A 58 -6.12 -13.48 -10.79
N MET A 59 -6.08 -14.75 -10.37
CA MET A 59 -6.37 -15.12 -8.99
C MET A 59 -5.32 -14.57 -8.02
N ASP A 60 -4.05 -14.61 -8.42
CA ASP A 60 -2.97 -14.03 -7.62
C ASP A 60 -3.10 -12.51 -7.44
N LEU A 61 -3.45 -11.81 -8.52
CA LEU A 61 -3.68 -10.35 -8.50
C LEU A 61 -4.86 -9.97 -7.59
N SER A 62 -5.95 -10.73 -7.58
CA SER A 62 -7.10 -10.42 -6.73
C SER A 62 -6.78 -10.63 -5.24
N ILE A 63 -6.06 -11.71 -4.91
CA ILE A 63 -5.57 -11.96 -3.54
C ILE A 63 -4.63 -10.84 -3.10
N PHE A 64 -3.76 -10.38 -3.99
CA PHE A 64 -2.89 -9.24 -3.75
C PHE A 64 -3.68 -7.96 -3.43
N VAL A 65 -4.67 -7.62 -4.25
CA VAL A 65 -5.52 -6.43 -4.03
C VAL A 65 -6.27 -6.52 -2.70
N ILE A 66 -6.81 -7.69 -2.33
CA ILE A 66 -7.47 -7.90 -1.03
C ILE A 66 -6.49 -7.67 0.14
N CYS A 67 -5.24 -8.15 0.04
CA CYS A 67 -4.22 -7.90 1.06
C CYS A 67 -3.87 -6.41 1.18
N VAL A 68 -3.78 -5.68 0.06
CA VAL A 68 -3.54 -4.24 0.06
C VAL A 68 -4.73 -3.49 0.66
N SER A 69 -5.97 -3.87 0.33
CA SER A 69 -7.19 -3.28 0.91
C SER A 69 -7.29 -3.53 2.42
N ALA A 70 -6.99 -4.75 2.88
CA ALA A 70 -6.96 -5.09 4.30
C ALA A 70 -5.86 -4.30 5.04
N SER A 71 -4.69 -4.15 4.41
CA SER A 71 -3.60 -3.34 4.95
C SER A 71 -3.96 -1.86 5.04
N LEU A 72 -4.63 -1.33 4.02
CA LEU A 72 -5.13 0.05 4.03
C LEU A 72 -6.16 0.24 5.14
N TRP A 73 -7.09 -0.71 5.30
CA TRP A 73 -8.08 -0.72 6.38
C TRP A 73 -7.41 -0.72 7.77
N LEU A 74 -6.39 -1.54 7.96
CA LEU A 74 -5.61 -1.57 9.21
C LEU A 74 -4.86 -0.26 9.47
N LEU A 75 -4.33 0.38 8.44
CA LEU A 75 -3.63 1.66 8.56
C LEU A 75 -4.58 2.84 8.84
N THR A 76 -5.82 2.80 8.35
CA THR A 76 -6.81 3.86 8.58
C THR A 76 -7.65 3.65 9.84
N SER A 77 -7.65 2.45 10.41
CA SER A 77 -8.36 2.13 11.66
C SER A 77 -7.53 2.41 12.92
N TRP A 78 -6.28 2.85 12.75
CA TRP A 78 -5.37 3.35 13.79
C TRP A 78 -5.41 4.88 13.84
#